data_AF-A0A0Q3RGF2-F1
#
_entry.id   AF-A0A0Q3RGF2-F1
#
_cell.length_a   1.000
_cell.length_b   1.000
_cell.length_c   1.000
_cell.angle_alpha   90.00
_cell.angle_beta   90.00
_cell.angle_gamma   90.00
#
_symmetry.space_group_name_H-M   'P 1'
#
loop_
_entity.id
_entity.type
_entity.pdbx_description
1 polymer ?
#
loop_
_entity_poly.entity_id
_entity_poly.type
_entity_poly.pdbx_seq_one_letter_code
_entity_poly.pdbx_strand_id
1 'polypeptide(L)' 'MSIVPKETIEVIAQSVGIPSLGPDVAAALAPDVEYRLREIMQESIKCMRHAKRTVLTADDVDSALSLRNVE' A
#
# COMPACT_ATOMS: atom_id res chain seq x y z
N MET A 1 9.60 -4.73 12.66
CA MET A 1 10.05 -4.78 11.24
C MET A 1 8.82 -4.73 10.37
N SER A 2 8.88 -4.02 9.24
CA SER A 2 7.79 -4.01 8.28
C SER A 2 7.59 -5.41 7.68
N ILE A 3 6.36 -5.75 7.30
CA ILE A 3 6.07 -6.97 6.54
C ILE A 3 6.49 -6.86 5.07
N VAL A 4 6.71 -5.64 4.59
CA VAL A 4 7.20 -5.36 3.24
C VAL A 4 8.71 -5.58 3.23
N PRO A 5 9.23 -6.55 2.46
CA PRO A 5 10.67 -6.74 2.33
C PRO A 5 11.30 -5.51 1.67
N LYS A 6 12.47 -5.09 2.16
CA LYS A 6 13.21 -3.97 1.55
C LYS A 6 13.64 -4.29 0.11
N GLU A 7 13.85 -5.58 -0.18
CA GLU A 7 14.19 -6.11 -1.50
C GLU A 7 13.10 -5.80 -2.52
N THR A 8 11.82 -5.78 -2.11
CA THR A 8 10.70 -5.38 -2.99
C THR A 8 10.84 -3.92 -3.45
N ILE A 9 11.28 -3.04 -2.54
CA ILE A 9 11.50 -1.62 -2.84
C ILE A 9 12.71 -1.46 -3.77
N GLU A 10 13.78 -2.23 -3.54
CA GLU A 10 14.97 -2.24 -4.41
C GLU A 10 14.64 -2.69 -5.83
N VAL A 11 13.83 -3.75 -5.98
CA VAL A 11 13.39 -4.24 -7.30
C VAL A 11 12.54 -3.20 -8.04
N ILE A 12 11.65 -2.50 -7.35
CA ILE A 12 10.85 -1.42 -7.95
C ILE A 12 11.74 -0.23 -8.32
N ALA A 13 12.71 0.13 -7.48
CA ALA A 13 13.67 1.19 -7.80
C ALA A 13 14.44 0.87 -9.11
N GLN A 14 14.90 -0.37 -9.25
CA GLN A 14 15.58 -0.83 -10.46
C GLN A 14 14.67 -0.79 -11.69
N SER A 15 13.39 -1.12 -11.55
CA SER A 15 12.44 -1.10 -12.68
C SER A 15 12.15 0.31 -13.21
N VAL A 16 12.32 1.34 -12.37
CA VAL A 16 12.18 2.77 -12.75
C VAL A 16 13.51 3.44 -13.10
N GLY A 17 14.59 2.67 -13.26
CA GLY A 17 15.90 3.17 -13.68
C GLY A 17 16.79 3.69 -12.54
N ILE A 18 16.48 3.38 -11.29
CA ILE A 18 17.33 3.67 -10.13
C ILE A 18 18.10 2.39 -9.76
N PRO A 19 19.38 2.25 -10.15
CA PRO A 19 20.10 0.98 -10.04
C PRO A 19 20.40 0.57 -8.59
N SER A 20 20.53 1.53 -7.68
CA SER A 20 20.82 1.29 -6.26
C SER A 20 20.24 2.39 -5.38
N LEU A 21 19.66 2.00 -4.25
CA LEU A 21 19.24 2.91 -3.19
C LEU A 21 20.36 3.03 -2.14
N GLY A 22 20.32 4.11 -1.34
CA GLY A 22 21.16 4.19 -0.14
C GLY A 22 20.87 3.04 0.82
N PRO A 23 21.86 2.60 1.63
CA PRO A 23 21.78 1.36 2.41
C PRO A 23 20.57 1.29 3.36
N ASP A 24 20.12 2.44 3.87
CA ASP A 24 19.00 2.53 4.82
C ASP A 24 17.68 3.01 4.18
N VAL A 25 17.70 3.44 2.91
CA VAL A 25 16.53 4.06 2.26
C VAL A 25 15.40 3.05 2.07
N ALA A 26 15.71 1.85 1.56
CA ALA A 26 14.72 0.80 1.36
C ALA A 26 14.13 0.31 2.70
N ALA A 27 14.97 0.16 3.71
CA ALA A 27 14.55 -0.24 5.05
C ALA A 27 13.67 0.83 5.73
N ALA A 28 13.95 2.12 5.51
CA ALA A 28 13.17 3.23 6.03
C ALA A 28 11.84 3.42 5.29
N LEU A 29 11.79 3.13 3.98
CA LEU A 29 10.58 3.29 3.17
C LEU A 29 9.57 2.15 3.37
N ALA A 30 10.02 0.93 3.69
CA ALA A 30 9.13 -0.22 3.89
C ALA A 30 8.01 0.01 4.93
N PRO A 31 8.29 0.54 6.13
CA PRO A 31 7.23 0.88 7.09
C PRO A 31 6.21 1.91 6.58
N ASP A 32 6.64 2.89 5.78
CA ASP A 32 5.73 3.92 5.24
C ASP A 32 4.80 3.32 4.18
N VAL A 33 5.32 2.48 3.28
CA VAL A 33 4.52 1.74 2.30
C VAL A 33 3.49 0.85 3.01
N GLU A 34 3.91 0.12 4.06
CA GLU A 34 2.99 -0.69 4.84
C GLU A 34 1.91 0.15 5.53
N TYR A 35 2.28 1.30 6.09
CA TYR A 35 1.33 2.21 6.71
C TYR A 35 0.26 2.67 5.71
N ARG A 36 0.67 3.11 4.52
CA ARG A 36 -0.25 3.52 3.45
C ARG A 36 -1.17 2.39 3.01
N LEU A 37 -0.62 1.18 2.84
CA LEU A 37 -1.42 0.00 2.50
C LEU A 37 -2.48 -0.31 3.56
N ARG A 38 -2.10 -0.29 4.85
CA ARG A 38 -3.03 -0.52 5.96
C ARG A 38 -4.10 0.56 6.04
N GLU A 39 -3.76 1.81 5.77
CA GLU A 39 -4.70 2.93 5.75
C GLU A 39 -5.78 2.74 4.67
N ILE A 40 -5.40 2.40 3.43
CA ILE A 40 -6.35 2.12 2.35
C ILE A 40 -7.21 0.89 2.67
N MET A 41 -6.63 -0.18 3.22
CA MET A 41 -7.40 -1.38 3.58
C MET A 41 -8.42 -1.11 4.69
N GLN A 42 -8.09 -0.27 5.68
CA GLN A 42 -9.05 0.13 6.70
C GLN A 42 -10.23 0.90 6.11
N GLU A 43 -9.98 1.79 5.16
CA GLU A 43 -11.04 2.53 4.47
C GLU A 43 -11.89 1.60 3.60
N SER A 44 -11.27 0.66 2.89
CA SER A 44 -11.95 -0.36 2.08
C SER A 44 -12.90 -1.21 2.93
N ILE A 45 -12.48 -1.58 4.15
CA ILE A 45 -13.34 -2.30 5.11
C ILE A 45 -14.54 -1.46 5.54
N LYS A 46 -14.40 -0.13 5.66
CA LYS A 46 -15.54 0.76 5.96
C LYS A 46 -16.55 0.76 4.82
N CYS A 47 -16.08 0.89 3.56
CA CYS A 47 -16.92 0.80 2.36
C CYS A 47 -17.71 -0.52 2.33
N MET A 48 -17.02 -1.65 2.52
CA MET A 48 -17.63 -2.99 2.57
C MET A 48 -18.73 -3.10 3.63
N ARG A 49 -18.45 -2.61 4.85
CA ARG A 49 -19.42 -2.64 5.96
C ARG A 49 -20.62 -1.74 5.70
N HIS A 50 -20.41 -0.57 5.06
CA HIS A 50 -21.51 0.32 4.67
C HIS A 50 -22.39 -0.31 3.59
N ALA A 51 -21.80 -1.15 2.72
CA ALA A 51 -22.53 -1.98 1.76
C ALA A 51 -23.18 -3.24 2.38
N LYS A 52 -23.12 -3.41 3.72
CA LYS A 52 -23.66 -4.56 4.47
C LYS A 52 -23.09 -5.93 4.03
N ARG A 53 -21.86 -5.94 3.53
CA ARG A 53 -21.13 -7.16 3.14
C ARG A 53 -20.08 -7.53 4.17
N THR A 54 -19.71 -8.80 4.18
CA THR A 54 -18.58 -9.35 4.97
C THR A 54 -17.41 -9.81 4.10
N VAL A 55 -17.63 -9.88 2.78
CA VAL A 55 -16.61 -10.18 1.77
C VAL A 55 -16.15 -8.87 1.14
N LEU A 56 -14.85 -8.61 1.24
CA LEU A 56 -14.18 -7.46 0.62
C LEU A 56 -14.05 -7.71 -0.88
N THR A 57 -14.42 -6.74 -1.69
CA THR A 57 -14.37 -6.78 -3.16
C THR A 57 -13.46 -5.69 -3.70
N ALA A 58 -13.08 -5.78 -4.98
CA ALA A 58 -12.29 -4.73 -5.63
C ALA A 58 -13.00 -3.36 -5.59
N ASP A 59 -14.33 -3.34 -5.78
CA ASP A 59 -15.14 -2.12 -5.72
C ASP A 59 -15.01 -1.36 -4.37
N ASP A 60 -14.79 -2.08 -3.27
CA ASP A 60 -14.56 -1.46 -1.95
C ASP A 60 -13.21 -0.76 -1.87
N VAL A 61 -12.20 -1.34 -2.53
CA VAL A 61 -10.85 -0.78 -2.62
C VAL A 61 -10.86 0.44 -3.54
N ASP A 62 -11.51 0.35 -4.70
CA ASP A 62 -11.65 1.47 -5.63
C ASP A 62 -12.38 2.66 -4.98
N SER A 63 -13.45 2.37 -4.21
CA SER A 63 -14.15 3.38 -3.43
C SER A 63 -13.25 4.05 -2.39
N ALA A 64 -12.42 3.26 -1.69
CA ALA A 64 -11.47 3.76 -0.71
C ALA A 64 -10.36 4.62 -1.34
N LEU A 65 -9.84 4.24 -2.50
CA LEU A 65 -8.86 5.03 -3.26
C LEU A 65 -9.44 6.39 -3.64
N SER A 66 -10.67 6.41 -4.19
CA SER A 66 -11.39 7.63 -4.52
C SER A 66 -11.59 8.54 -3.30
N LEU A 67 -12.02 7.99 -2.15
CA LEU A 67 -12.20 8.75 -0.90
C LEU A 67 -10.90 9.36 -0.36
N ARG A 68 -9.75 8.73 -0.64
CA ARG A 68 -8.42 9.17 -0.20
C ARG A 68 -7.71 10.03 -1.23
N ASN A 69 -8.34 10.31 -2.38
CA ASN A 69 -7.75 11.01 -3.52
C ASN A 69 -6.48 10.32 -4.03
N VAL A 70 -6.53 9.00 -4.16
CA VAL A 70 -5.48 8.16 -4.75
C VAL A 70 -6.00 7.59 -6.07
N GLU A 71 -5.14 7.57 -7.09
CA GLU A 71 -5.42 7.01 -8.42
C GLU A 71 -5.24 5.48 -8.46
#